data_AF-A0A397G531-F1
#
_entry.id   AF-A0A397G531-F1
#
_cell.length_a   1.000
_cell.length_b   1.000
_cell.length_c   1.000
_cell.angle_alpha   90.00
_cell.angle_beta   90.00
_cell.angle_gamma   90.00
#
_symmetry.space_group_name_H-M   'P 1'
#
loop_
_entity.id
_entity.type
_entity.pdbx_description
1 polymer ?
#
loop_
_entity_poly.entity_id
_entity_poly.type
_entity_poly.pdbx_seq_one_letter_code
_entity_poly.pdbx_strand_id
1 'polypeptide(L)'
;MLKNNNIIKNNNNNNSWILQRLRCRPRRPFWKLPQHRLPVLSLYKTLLKITELFPEAIHRKYLFYTIRDKFRYRRHETSVTNTTKFLEEAKECRNTLLNALKGDKVAFQHIDDLAWGRKGRLQAILTLLRTKKWKTKTKANRGILRIVSDTRSMESRKKDPHPAYKIPLDRRLYSPPRIQLRLKPPFRKVKKHPWRSGLVRHKVTTQLGYRFWRTRGWKQPVWISMMMKKRIAQHQKKLNRFRVLESHLEMIRVEESVMKKLDRNLSEDIEGFDDLIVKEMKESRKFHDRMIKLQSRSLIDNGDFDTDK
;
A
#
# COMPACT_ATOMS: atom_id res chain seq x y z
N MET A 1 1.58 -25.99 -57.38
CA MET A 1 0.68 -25.94 -56.20
C MET A 1 1.27 -26.82 -55.11
N LEU A 2 2.01 -26.24 -54.16
CA LEU A 2 2.64 -26.97 -53.05
C LEU A 2 1.99 -26.57 -51.72
N LYS A 3 1.41 -27.55 -51.04
CA LYS A 3 0.79 -27.45 -49.72
C LYS A 3 1.88 -27.47 -48.64
N ASN A 4 2.24 -26.31 -48.10
CA ASN A 4 3.04 -26.21 -46.88
C ASN A 4 2.12 -26.08 -45.66
N ASN A 5 1.65 -27.22 -45.14
CA ASN A 5 0.95 -27.27 -43.86
C ASN A 5 2.00 -27.39 -42.73
N ASN A 6 2.26 -26.24 -42.10
CA ASN A 6 3.13 -26.11 -40.95
C ASN A 6 2.65 -26.96 -39.76
N ILE A 7 3.48 -27.92 -39.39
CA ILE A 7 3.39 -28.74 -38.18
C ILE A 7 3.88 -27.87 -37.00
N ILE A 8 2.98 -27.10 -36.39
CA ILE A 8 3.21 -26.50 -35.06
C ILE A 8 2.75 -27.54 -34.04
N LYS A 9 3.62 -28.52 -33.73
CA LYS A 9 3.38 -29.48 -32.66
C LYS A 9 3.54 -28.78 -31.29
N ASN A 10 2.46 -28.88 -30.52
CA ASN A 10 2.26 -28.35 -29.18
C ASN A 10 3.39 -28.68 -28.20
N ASN A 11 4.23 -27.69 -27.88
CA ASN A 11 5.26 -27.77 -26.84
C ASN A 11 4.71 -27.48 -25.42
N ASN A 12 3.39 -27.58 -25.20
CA ASN A 12 2.73 -27.17 -23.94
C ASN A 12 2.63 -28.27 -22.87
N ASN A 13 2.94 -29.54 -23.18
CA ASN A 13 2.78 -30.65 -22.22
C ASN A 13 3.91 -30.77 -21.17
N ASN A 14 5.05 -30.10 -21.37
CA ASN A 14 6.20 -30.24 -20.48
C ASN A 14 6.06 -29.51 -19.13
N ASN A 15 5.00 -28.74 -18.89
CA ASN A 15 4.80 -28.09 -17.59
C ASN A 15 3.92 -28.90 -16.62
N SER A 16 3.20 -29.91 -17.11
CA SER A 16 2.25 -30.68 -16.29
C SER A 16 2.97 -31.66 -15.34
N TRP A 17 4.02 -32.33 -15.80
CA TRP A 17 4.74 -33.33 -15.01
C TRP A 17 5.53 -32.73 -13.83
N ILE A 18 6.01 -31.49 -13.95
CA ILE A 18 6.73 -30.79 -12.87
C ILE A 18 5.79 -30.51 -11.68
N LEU A 19 4.48 -30.32 -11.93
CA LEU A 19 3.50 -30.03 -10.87
C LEU A 19 3.04 -31.30 -10.13
N GLN A 20 3.16 -32.48 -10.73
CA GLN A 20 2.72 -33.75 -10.11
C GLN A 20 3.69 -34.32 -9.06
N ARG A 21 4.98 -33.96 -9.08
CA ARG A 21 5.99 -34.45 -8.11
C ARG A 21 5.88 -33.86 -6.69
N LEU A 22 4.91 -33.00 -6.40
CA LEU A 22 4.77 -32.28 -5.13
C LEU A 22 3.86 -32.96 -4.08
N ARG A 23 3.62 -34.28 -4.19
CA ARG A 23 2.67 -35.02 -3.32
C ARG A 23 3.13 -35.25 -1.87
N CYS A 24 4.38 -34.96 -1.51
CA CYS A 24 4.82 -34.94 -0.11
C CYS A 24 4.56 -33.55 0.48
N ARG A 25 3.73 -33.45 1.54
CA ARG A 25 3.31 -32.19 2.21
C ARG A 25 4.42 -31.13 2.20
N PRO A 26 4.41 -30.16 1.28
CA PRO A 26 5.51 -29.22 1.20
C PRO A 26 5.46 -28.31 2.43
N ARG A 27 6.62 -28.10 3.09
CA ARG A 27 6.76 -27.10 4.18
C ARG A 27 6.33 -25.69 3.73
N ARG A 28 6.27 -25.45 2.42
CA ARG A 28 5.84 -24.20 1.80
C ARG A 28 4.51 -24.40 1.09
N PRO A 29 3.50 -23.55 1.30
CA PRO A 29 2.25 -23.64 0.57
C PRO A 29 2.48 -23.53 -0.95
N PHE A 30 1.70 -24.26 -1.74
CA PHE A 30 1.85 -24.39 -3.19
C PHE A 30 2.02 -23.04 -3.92
N TRP A 31 1.23 -22.03 -3.55
CA TRP A 31 1.30 -20.69 -4.17
C TRP A 31 2.62 -19.94 -3.94
N LYS A 32 3.46 -20.38 -2.99
CA LYS A 32 4.81 -19.83 -2.75
C LYS A 32 5.90 -20.53 -3.54
N LEU A 33 5.62 -21.64 -4.21
CA LEU A 33 6.62 -22.38 -4.98
C LEU A 33 7.01 -21.58 -6.25
N PRO A 34 8.32 -21.46 -6.57
CA PRO A 34 8.77 -20.75 -7.76
C PRO A 34 8.16 -21.27 -9.06
N GLN A 35 7.98 -22.59 -9.18
CA GLN A 35 7.42 -23.22 -10.38
C GLN A 35 6.01 -22.73 -10.70
N HIS A 36 5.23 -22.39 -9.67
CA HIS A 36 3.89 -21.83 -9.84
C HIS A 36 3.92 -20.30 -9.91
N ARG A 37 4.69 -19.65 -9.04
CA ARG A 37 4.71 -18.20 -8.90
C ARG A 37 5.20 -17.49 -10.16
N LEU A 38 6.23 -18.01 -10.82
CA LEU A 38 6.82 -17.37 -11.99
C LEU A 38 5.87 -17.34 -13.21
N PRO A 39 5.23 -18.47 -13.61
CA PRO A 39 4.23 -18.45 -14.67
C PRO A 39 3.06 -17.50 -14.39
N VAL A 40 2.53 -17.51 -13.15
CA VAL A 40 1.42 -16.62 -12.76
C VAL A 40 1.82 -15.15 -12.88
N LEU A 41 2.99 -14.78 -12.36
CA LEU A 41 3.47 -13.41 -12.42
C LEU A 41 3.80 -12.97 -13.87
N SER A 42 4.36 -13.87 -14.68
CA SER A 42 4.65 -13.60 -16.09
C SER A 42 3.36 -13.36 -16.88
N LEU A 43 2.35 -14.22 -16.68
CA LEU A 43 1.05 -14.08 -17.33
C LEU A 43 0.32 -12.82 -16.87
N TYR A 44 0.33 -12.55 -15.56
CA TYR A 44 -0.22 -11.32 -14.99
C TYR A 44 0.42 -10.06 -15.60
N LYS A 45 1.76 -10.00 -15.66
CA LYS A 45 2.49 -8.87 -16.26
C LYS A 45 2.14 -8.71 -17.74
N THR A 46 2.10 -9.81 -18.49
CA THR A 46 1.75 -9.80 -19.91
C THR A 46 0.34 -9.27 -20.14
N LEU A 47 -0.64 -9.74 -19.35
CA LEU A 47 -2.02 -9.24 -19.43
C LEU A 47 -2.09 -7.74 -19.16
N LEU A 48 -1.41 -7.24 -18.12
CA LEU A 48 -1.39 -5.81 -17.83
C LEU A 48 -0.76 -4.99 -18.96
N LYS A 49 0.34 -5.45 -19.55
CA LYS A 49 0.94 -4.79 -20.73
C LYS A 49 -0.02 -4.73 -21.91
N ILE A 50 -0.75 -5.82 -22.18
CA ILE A 50 -1.75 -5.86 -23.24
C ILE A 50 -2.88 -4.87 -22.96
N THR A 51 -3.31 -4.72 -21.70
CA THR A 51 -4.36 -3.73 -21.38
C THR A 51 -3.98 -2.29 -21.67
N GLU A 52 -2.69 -1.95 -21.63
CA GLU A 52 -2.22 -0.59 -21.92
C GLU A 52 -2.33 -0.24 -23.41
N LEU A 53 -2.36 -1.25 -24.29
CA LEU A 53 -2.45 -1.08 -25.74
C LEU A 53 -3.86 -0.72 -26.24
N PHE A 54 -4.89 -0.82 -25.39
CA PHE A 54 -6.26 -0.48 -25.81
C PHE A 54 -6.42 1.04 -26.00
N PRO A 55 -7.14 1.48 -27.05
CA PRO A 55 -7.26 2.90 -27.39
C PRO A 55 -8.06 3.67 -26.33
N GLU A 56 -9.18 3.12 -25.86
CA GLU A 56 -10.05 3.82 -24.93
C GLU A 56 -9.62 3.66 -23.47
N ALA A 57 -9.58 4.79 -22.75
CA ALA A 57 -9.25 4.80 -21.33
C ALA A 57 -10.22 3.96 -20.47
N ILE A 58 -11.48 3.84 -20.88
CA ILE A 58 -12.48 3.06 -20.14
C ILE A 58 -12.18 1.56 -20.21
N HIS A 59 -11.80 1.05 -21.39
CA HIS A 59 -11.37 -0.34 -21.57
C HIS A 59 -10.12 -0.63 -20.74
N ARG A 60 -9.08 0.23 -20.85
CA ARG A 60 -7.83 0.08 -20.08
C ARG A 60 -8.10 -0.05 -18.59
N LYS A 61 -8.89 0.87 -18.05
CA LYS A 61 -9.21 0.91 -16.62
C LYS A 61 -10.06 -0.28 -16.17
N TYR A 62 -11.09 -0.64 -16.95
CA TYR A 62 -11.93 -1.80 -16.66
C TYR A 62 -11.13 -3.10 -16.63
N LEU A 63 -10.33 -3.35 -17.68
CA LEU A 63 -9.51 -4.54 -17.80
C LEU A 63 -8.46 -4.62 -16.69
N PHE A 64 -7.74 -3.53 -16.44
CA PHE A 64 -6.74 -3.45 -15.37
C PHE A 64 -7.31 -3.87 -14.01
N TYR A 65 -8.46 -3.29 -13.63
CA TYR A 65 -9.07 -3.61 -12.35
C TYR A 65 -9.65 -5.04 -12.31
N THR A 66 -10.25 -5.51 -13.40
CA THR A 66 -10.82 -6.86 -13.49
C THR A 66 -9.74 -7.93 -13.39
N ILE A 67 -8.62 -7.77 -14.10
CA ILE A 67 -7.46 -8.67 -14.01
C ILE A 67 -6.93 -8.68 -12.57
N ARG A 68 -6.73 -7.51 -11.97
CA ARG A 68 -6.24 -7.43 -10.58
C ARG A 68 -7.17 -8.11 -9.59
N ASP A 69 -8.48 -7.92 -9.72
CA ASP A 69 -9.46 -8.56 -8.83
C ASP A 69 -9.42 -10.08 -8.98
N LYS A 70 -9.44 -10.59 -10.21
CA LYS A 70 -9.43 -12.04 -10.49
C LYS A 70 -8.17 -12.73 -9.96
N PHE A 71 -6.98 -12.16 -10.19
CA PHE A 71 -5.72 -12.71 -9.66
C PHE A 71 -5.66 -12.65 -8.13
N ARG A 72 -6.12 -11.55 -7.52
CA ARG A 72 -6.16 -11.43 -6.06
C ARG A 72 -7.15 -12.37 -5.42
N TYR A 73 -8.34 -12.51 -6.01
CA TYR A 73 -9.38 -13.40 -5.54
C TYR A 73 -8.87 -14.85 -5.45
N ARG A 74 -8.00 -15.27 -6.36
CA ARG A 74 -7.43 -16.64 -6.41
C ARG A 74 -6.03 -16.75 -5.77
N ARG A 75 -5.50 -15.72 -5.10
CA ARG A 75 -4.11 -15.69 -4.60
C ARG A 75 -3.76 -16.77 -3.57
N HIS A 76 -4.76 -17.28 -2.87
CA HIS A 76 -4.64 -18.27 -1.80
C HIS A 76 -5.16 -19.65 -2.23
N GLU A 77 -5.27 -19.88 -3.53
CA GLU A 77 -5.66 -21.19 -4.05
C GLU A 77 -4.59 -22.23 -3.70
N THR A 78 -4.99 -23.32 -3.06
CA THR A 78 -4.10 -24.39 -2.63
C THR A 78 -4.10 -25.56 -3.60
N SER A 79 -5.19 -25.73 -4.35
CA SER A 79 -5.39 -26.84 -5.28
C SER A 79 -4.62 -26.62 -6.59
N VAL A 80 -3.79 -27.60 -6.93
CA VAL A 80 -3.01 -27.59 -8.18
C VAL A 80 -3.93 -27.63 -9.40
N THR A 81 -4.97 -28.47 -9.38
CA THR A 81 -5.92 -28.65 -10.49
C THR A 81 -6.74 -27.40 -10.76
N ASN A 82 -7.21 -26.72 -9.71
CA ASN A 82 -7.91 -25.46 -9.85
C ASN A 82 -6.98 -24.38 -10.40
N THR A 83 -5.74 -24.36 -9.92
CA THR A 83 -4.75 -23.40 -10.36
C THR A 83 -4.41 -23.56 -11.84
N THR A 84 -4.18 -24.78 -12.32
CA THR A 84 -3.91 -25.04 -13.74
C THR A 84 -5.07 -24.60 -14.60
N LYS A 85 -6.30 -24.93 -14.21
CA LYS A 85 -7.52 -24.47 -14.87
C LYS A 85 -7.59 -22.93 -14.93
N PHE A 86 -7.30 -22.25 -13.82
CA PHE A 86 -7.30 -20.78 -13.79
C PHE A 86 -6.20 -20.16 -14.65
N LEU A 87 -5.05 -20.83 -14.80
CA LEU A 87 -3.99 -20.41 -15.70
C LEU A 87 -4.38 -20.60 -17.17
N GLU A 88 -5.09 -21.68 -17.49
CA GLU A 88 -5.67 -21.91 -18.83
C GLU A 88 -6.71 -20.85 -19.17
N GLU A 89 -7.68 -20.60 -18.28
CA GLU A 89 -8.66 -19.50 -18.43
C GLU A 89 -7.96 -18.14 -18.66
N ALA A 90 -6.86 -17.88 -17.95
CA ALA A 90 -6.10 -16.63 -18.10
C ALA A 90 -5.32 -16.56 -19.43
N LYS A 91 -4.86 -17.70 -19.97
CA LYS A 91 -4.25 -17.78 -21.31
C LYS A 91 -5.29 -17.57 -22.41
N GLU A 92 -6.48 -18.14 -22.26
CA GLU A 92 -7.60 -17.90 -23.17
C GLU A 92 -7.98 -16.42 -23.17
N CYS A 93 -8.12 -15.82 -21.99
CA CYS A 93 -8.37 -14.39 -21.84
C CYS A 93 -7.29 -13.54 -22.54
N ARG A 94 -6.01 -13.89 -22.39
CA ARG A 94 -4.91 -13.24 -23.12
C ARG A 94 -5.11 -13.32 -24.63
N ASN A 95 -5.49 -14.49 -25.15
CA ASN A 95 -5.73 -14.69 -26.59
C ASN A 95 -6.92 -13.85 -27.07
N THR A 96 -8.02 -13.79 -26.31
CA THR A 96 -9.16 -12.92 -26.62
C THR A 96 -8.75 -11.45 -26.68
N LEU A 97 -7.94 -10.97 -25.73
CA LEU A 97 -7.45 -9.59 -25.75
C LEU A 97 -6.55 -9.31 -26.96
N LEU A 98 -5.66 -10.25 -27.32
CA LEU A 98 -4.81 -10.10 -28.51
C LEU A 98 -5.62 -10.13 -29.81
N ASN A 99 -6.64 -10.98 -29.90
CA ASN A 99 -7.52 -11.04 -31.07
C ASN A 99 -8.31 -9.74 -31.23
N ALA A 100 -8.82 -9.19 -30.13
CA ALA A 100 -9.47 -7.87 -30.13
C ALA A 100 -8.53 -6.77 -30.65
N LEU A 101 -7.26 -6.77 -30.24
CA LEU A 101 -6.25 -5.82 -30.73
C LEU A 101 -5.86 -6.05 -32.20
N LYS A 102 -5.97 -7.28 -32.70
CA LYS A 102 -5.76 -7.61 -34.13
C LYS A 102 -6.93 -7.20 -35.03
N GLY A 103 -8.02 -6.66 -34.47
CA GLY A 103 -9.19 -6.23 -35.23
C GLY A 103 -10.34 -7.23 -35.26
N ASP A 104 -10.32 -8.28 -34.42
CA ASP A 104 -11.49 -9.15 -34.25
C ASP A 104 -12.64 -8.36 -33.60
N LYS A 105 -13.65 -8.03 -34.42
CA LYS A 105 -14.81 -7.22 -34.02
C LYS A 105 -15.62 -7.90 -32.92
N VAL A 106 -15.74 -9.23 -32.92
CA VAL A 106 -16.56 -9.97 -31.95
C VAL A 106 -15.90 -9.91 -30.57
N ALA A 107 -14.59 -10.19 -30.51
CA ALA A 107 -13.82 -10.11 -29.28
C ALA A 107 -13.79 -8.68 -28.73
N PHE A 108 -13.60 -7.69 -29.59
CA PHE A 108 -13.60 -6.28 -29.20
C PHE A 108 -14.97 -5.84 -28.66
N GLN A 109 -16.07 -6.16 -29.35
CA GLN A 109 -17.42 -5.85 -28.91
C GLN A 109 -17.75 -6.49 -27.56
N HIS A 110 -17.28 -7.72 -27.32
CA HIS A 110 -17.46 -8.39 -26.04
C HIS A 110 -16.78 -7.61 -24.89
N ILE A 111 -15.56 -7.12 -25.11
CA ILE A 111 -14.84 -6.28 -24.14
C ILE A 111 -15.54 -4.94 -23.95
N ASP A 112 -16.01 -4.33 -25.04
CA ASP A 112 -16.74 -3.07 -25.02
C ASP A 112 -18.03 -3.18 -24.18
N ASP A 113 -18.83 -4.22 -24.44
CA ASP A 113 -20.06 -4.50 -23.70
C ASP A 113 -19.80 -4.70 -22.19
N LEU A 114 -18.69 -5.35 -21.84
CA LEU A 114 -18.29 -5.54 -20.45
C LEU A 114 -17.83 -4.23 -19.79
N ALA A 115 -17.02 -3.42 -20.49
CA ALA A 115 -16.47 -2.17 -19.98
C ALA A 115 -17.54 -1.08 -19.82
N TRP A 116 -18.48 -0.99 -20.75
CA TRP A 116 -19.64 -0.10 -20.67
C TRP A 116 -20.76 -0.62 -19.77
N GLY A 117 -20.62 -1.84 -19.26
CA GLY A 117 -21.62 -2.47 -18.39
C GLY A 117 -22.94 -2.74 -19.11
N ARG A 118 -22.90 -3.03 -20.42
CA ARG A 118 -24.02 -3.61 -21.16
C ARG A 118 -24.23 -5.08 -20.77
N LYS A 119 -23.16 -5.76 -20.33
CA LYS A 119 -23.17 -7.16 -19.88
C LYS A 119 -22.53 -7.34 -18.50
N GLY A 120 -22.83 -8.48 -17.87
CA GLY A 120 -22.13 -8.98 -16.68
C GLY A 120 -22.44 -8.23 -15.38
N ARG A 121 -21.49 -8.26 -14.44
CA ARG A 121 -21.67 -7.69 -13.09
C ARG A 121 -21.89 -6.17 -13.12
N LEU A 122 -21.20 -5.48 -14.03
CA LEU A 122 -21.28 -4.03 -14.14
C LEU A 122 -22.68 -3.58 -14.57
N GLN A 123 -23.32 -4.33 -15.47
CA GLN A 123 -24.73 -4.14 -15.83
C GLN A 123 -25.64 -4.21 -14.60
N ALA A 124 -25.53 -5.24 -13.77
CA ALA A 124 -26.33 -5.37 -12.55
C ALA A 124 -26.12 -4.18 -11.59
N ILE A 125 -24.88 -3.67 -11.50
CA ILE A 125 -24.57 -2.47 -10.71
C ILE A 125 -25.26 -1.24 -11.31
N LEU A 126 -25.16 -1.02 -12.62
CA LEU A 126 -25.78 0.12 -13.29
C LEU A 126 -27.31 0.09 -13.20
N THR A 127 -27.93 -1.09 -13.36
CA THR A 127 -29.36 -1.28 -13.15
C THR A 127 -29.76 -0.95 -11.71
N LEU A 128 -28.97 -1.37 -10.72
CA LEU A 128 -29.19 -1.00 -9.32
C LEU A 128 -29.08 0.52 -9.08
N LEU A 129 -28.15 1.19 -9.76
CA LEU A 129 -28.00 2.65 -9.67
C LEU A 129 -29.14 3.41 -10.35
N ARG A 130 -29.71 2.88 -11.44
CA ARG A 130 -30.86 3.45 -12.14
C ARG A 130 -32.16 3.29 -11.35
N THR A 131 -32.37 2.11 -10.79
CA THR A 131 -33.58 1.76 -10.02
C THR A 131 -33.65 2.47 -8.67
N LYS A 132 -32.53 2.62 -7.96
CA LYS A 132 -32.52 3.28 -6.65
C LYS A 132 -32.43 4.79 -6.80
N LYS A 133 -33.50 5.50 -6.45
CA LYS A 133 -33.49 6.97 -6.33
C LYS A 133 -32.38 7.40 -5.35
N TRP A 134 -31.48 8.27 -5.82
CA TRP A 134 -30.46 8.92 -4.99
C TRP A 134 -31.13 9.90 -4.03
N LYS A 135 -31.66 9.41 -2.92
CA LYS A 135 -32.16 10.31 -1.86
C LYS A 135 -30.96 10.97 -1.20
N THR A 136 -31.10 12.04 -0.42
CA THR A 136 -29.94 12.79 0.13
C THR A 136 -29.50 12.35 1.53
N LYS A 137 -30.36 11.67 2.31
CA LYS A 137 -30.13 11.53 3.76
C LYS A 137 -30.36 10.13 4.36
N THR A 138 -30.64 9.11 3.58
CA THR A 138 -31.03 7.79 4.13
C THR A 138 -29.86 6.81 4.22
N LYS A 139 -29.93 5.85 5.16
CA LYS A 139 -28.99 4.71 5.26
C LYS A 139 -28.85 3.96 3.92
N ALA A 140 -29.88 3.98 3.07
CA ALA A 140 -29.88 3.39 1.73
C ALA A 140 -28.80 3.99 0.80
N ASN A 141 -28.53 5.30 0.87
CA ASN A 141 -27.45 5.93 0.11
C ASN A 141 -26.07 5.45 0.56
N ARG A 142 -25.98 5.05 1.83
CA ARG A 142 -24.91 4.23 2.44
C ARG A 142 -24.40 3.18 1.47
N GLY A 143 -25.33 2.34 1.05
CA GLY A 143 -25.09 1.20 0.18
C GLY A 143 -24.73 1.61 -1.24
N ILE A 144 -25.44 2.59 -1.82
CA ILE A 144 -25.19 3.08 -3.18
C ILE A 144 -23.80 3.67 -3.30
N LEU A 145 -23.43 4.59 -2.41
CA LEU A 145 -22.09 5.19 -2.38
C LEU A 145 -21.01 4.12 -2.18
N ARG A 146 -21.29 3.10 -1.36
CA ARG A 146 -20.37 1.97 -1.18
C ARG A 146 -20.17 1.19 -2.49
N ILE A 147 -21.23 0.94 -3.25
CA ILE A 147 -21.17 0.25 -4.55
C ILE A 147 -20.40 1.08 -5.57
N VAL A 148 -20.68 2.38 -5.65
CA VAL A 148 -19.97 3.31 -6.55
C VAL A 148 -18.48 3.40 -6.20
N SER A 149 -18.17 3.41 -4.91
CA SER A 149 -16.77 3.45 -4.44
C SER A 149 -16.00 2.14 -4.66
N ASP A 150 -16.70 1.01 -4.77
CA ASP A 150 -16.09 -0.31 -4.91
C ASP A 150 -17.02 -1.28 -5.66
N THR A 151 -16.77 -1.52 -6.95
CA THR A 151 -17.60 -2.38 -7.80
C THR A 151 -17.37 -3.87 -7.59
N ARG A 152 -16.35 -4.26 -6.81
CA ARG A 152 -16.00 -5.66 -6.50
C ARG A 152 -17.17 -6.46 -5.92
N SER A 153 -17.10 -7.79 -6.06
CA SER A 153 -18.04 -8.72 -5.40
C SER A 153 -18.00 -8.59 -3.89
N MET A 154 -19.11 -8.92 -3.23
CA MET A 154 -19.15 -8.92 -1.76
C MET A 154 -18.13 -9.91 -1.18
N GLU A 155 -17.89 -11.02 -1.87
CA GLU A 155 -16.86 -12.01 -1.54
C GLU A 155 -15.45 -11.42 -1.67
N SER A 156 -15.13 -10.76 -2.80
CA SER A 156 -13.84 -10.07 -2.98
C SER A 156 -13.61 -9.00 -1.91
N ARG A 157 -14.65 -8.25 -1.53
CA ARG A 157 -14.56 -7.25 -0.44
C ARG A 157 -14.34 -7.89 0.93
N LYS A 158 -14.96 -9.04 1.21
CA LYS A 158 -14.75 -9.79 2.46
C LYS A 158 -13.32 -10.34 2.52
N LYS A 159 -12.82 -10.88 1.40
CA LYS A 159 -11.47 -11.45 1.29
C LYS A 159 -10.37 -10.40 1.38
N ASP A 160 -10.61 -9.22 0.81
CA ASP A 160 -9.65 -8.11 0.74
C ASP A 160 -10.33 -6.78 1.14
N PRO A 161 -10.49 -6.52 2.45
CA PRO A 161 -11.23 -5.36 2.96
C PRO A 161 -10.47 -4.04 2.87
N HIS A 162 -9.16 -4.09 2.58
CA HIS A 162 -8.31 -2.90 2.59
C HIS A 162 -8.73 -1.90 1.49
N PRO A 163 -8.81 -0.58 1.79
CA PRO A 163 -9.30 0.42 0.86
C PRO A 163 -8.46 0.57 -0.42
N ALA A 164 -7.16 0.24 -0.38
CA ALA A 164 -6.28 0.24 -1.56
C ALA A 164 -6.69 -0.77 -2.65
N TYR A 165 -7.64 -1.66 -2.36
CA TYR A 165 -8.14 -2.66 -3.30
C TYR A 165 -9.50 -2.31 -3.89
N LYS A 166 -10.08 -1.18 -3.50
CA LYS A 166 -11.36 -0.72 -4.05
C LYS A 166 -11.23 -0.46 -5.54
N ILE A 167 -12.25 -0.89 -6.29
CA ILE A 167 -12.36 -0.63 -7.72
C ILE A 167 -13.45 0.43 -7.90
N PRO A 168 -13.10 1.72 -8.08
CA PRO A 168 -14.10 2.75 -8.24
C PRO A 168 -14.83 2.59 -9.58
N LEU A 169 -16.15 2.79 -9.57
CA LEU A 169 -16.94 2.86 -10.80
C LEU A 169 -16.49 4.06 -11.64
N ASP A 170 -16.36 3.86 -12.97
CA ASP A 170 -16.00 4.97 -13.85
C ASP A 170 -17.09 6.05 -13.87
N ARG A 171 -16.68 7.31 -13.79
CA ARG A 171 -17.61 8.45 -13.78
C ARG A 171 -18.37 8.60 -15.09
N ARG A 172 -17.85 8.07 -16.20
CA ARG A 172 -18.55 8.09 -17.51
C ARG A 172 -19.79 7.20 -17.52
N LEU A 173 -19.85 6.19 -16.64
CA LEU A 173 -20.92 5.19 -16.62
C LEU A 173 -22.15 5.59 -15.81
N TYR A 174 -22.02 6.64 -14.99
CA TYR A 174 -23.12 7.11 -14.15
C TYR A 174 -23.02 8.62 -13.96
N SER A 175 -24.14 9.31 -14.03
CA SER A 175 -24.21 10.70 -13.63
C SER A 175 -24.39 10.76 -12.11
N PRO A 176 -23.38 11.18 -11.32
CA PRO A 176 -23.60 11.43 -9.91
C PRO A 176 -24.70 12.49 -9.79
N PRO A 177 -25.66 12.33 -8.88
CA PRO A 177 -26.63 13.40 -8.65
C PRO A 177 -25.86 14.67 -8.27
N ARG A 178 -26.28 15.83 -8.79
CA ARG A 178 -25.70 17.16 -8.49
C ARG A 178 -25.74 17.54 -7.00
N ILE A 179 -26.22 16.65 -6.14
CA ILE A 179 -26.15 16.76 -4.69
C ILE A 179 -24.68 16.99 -4.36
N GLN A 180 -24.36 18.23 -3.99
CA GLN A 180 -23.06 18.60 -3.48
C GLN A 180 -22.69 17.56 -2.41
N LEU A 181 -21.73 16.70 -2.73
CA LEU A 181 -21.06 15.82 -1.77
C LEU A 181 -20.21 16.73 -0.86
N ARG A 182 -20.83 17.69 -0.18
CA ARG A 182 -20.38 18.20 1.09
C ARG A 182 -20.56 17.04 2.07
N LEU A 183 -19.73 16.00 1.89
CA LEU A 183 -19.32 15.12 2.96
C LEU A 183 -18.55 16.01 3.92
N LYS A 184 -19.26 16.89 4.66
CA LYS A 184 -18.72 17.41 5.89
C LYS A 184 -18.29 16.14 6.64
N PRO A 185 -16.99 15.93 6.90
CA PRO A 185 -16.55 14.75 7.63
C PRO A 185 -17.48 14.65 8.84
N PRO A 186 -18.07 13.49 9.14
CA PRO A 186 -19.02 13.40 10.23
C PRO A 186 -18.32 14.03 11.42
N PHE A 187 -18.80 15.20 11.88
CA PHE A 187 -18.25 15.84 13.04
C PHE A 187 -18.28 14.74 14.08
N ARG A 188 -17.11 14.19 14.42
CA ARG A 188 -17.02 13.17 15.46
C ARG A 188 -17.67 13.86 16.62
N LYS A 189 -18.85 13.39 17.04
CA LYS A 189 -19.50 13.91 18.24
C LYS A 189 -18.41 13.75 19.29
N VAL A 190 -17.77 14.86 19.66
CA VAL A 190 -16.79 14.88 20.73
C VAL A 190 -17.62 14.38 21.88
N LYS A 191 -17.36 13.14 22.31
CA LYS A 191 -18.06 12.59 23.47
C LYS A 191 -17.74 13.60 24.56
N LYS A 192 -18.75 14.40 24.95
CA LYS A 192 -18.67 15.26 26.12
C LYS A 192 -18.59 14.27 27.28
N HIS A 193 -17.37 13.81 27.57
CA HIS A 193 -17.14 13.17 28.84
C HIS A 193 -17.51 14.22 29.88
N PRO A 194 -18.40 13.91 30.84
CA PRO A 194 -18.66 14.84 31.92
C PRO A 194 -17.32 15.06 32.59
N TRP A 195 -16.74 16.23 32.38
CA TRP A 195 -15.53 16.65 33.06
C TRP A 195 -15.93 16.66 34.53
N ARG A 196 -15.48 15.66 35.31
CA ARG A 196 -15.67 15.69 36.75
C ARG A 196 -14.99 16.97 37.24
N SER A 197 -15.76 17.86 37.85
CA SER A 197 -15.21 19.02 38.56
C SER A 197 -14.20 18.52 39.59
N GLY A 198 -13.03 19.17 39.69
CA GLY A 198 -11.95 18.79 40.63
C GLY A 198 -10.83 17.92 40.06
N LEU A 199 -10.75 17.70 38.74
CA LEU A 199 -9.63 16.96 38.14
C LEU A 199 -8.34 17.81 38.08
N VAL A 200 -7.42 17.57 39.01
CA VAL A 200 -6.08 18.18 39.01
C VAL A 200 -5.24 17.62 37.86
N ARG A 201 -4.82 18.51 36.95
CA ARG A 201 -3.84 18.21 35.91
C ARG A 201 -2.46 18.54 36.45
N HIS A 202 -1.54 17.59 36.35
CA HIS A 202 -0.13 17.83 36.66
C HIS A 202 0.71 17.59 35.42
N LYS A 203 1.82 18.32 35.33
CA LYS A 203 2.78 18.19 34.24
C LYS A 203 3.74 17.06 34.59
N VAL A 204 3.78 16.02 33.75
CA VAL A 204 4.73 14.91 33.90
C VAL A 204 5.87 15.12 32.92
N THR A 205 7.10 15.07 33.43
CA THR A 205 8.31 15.11 32.61
C THR A 205 8.87 13.69 32.50
N THR A 206 9.08 13.21 31.27
CA THR A 206 9.75 11.92 31.01
C THR A 206 11.26 12.05 31.22
N GLN A 207 11.97 10.92 31.33
CA GLN A 207 13.44 10.89 31.42
C GLN A 207 14.16 11.61 30.27
N LEU A 208 13.55 11.65 29.07
CA LEU A 208 14.08 12.38 27.91
C LEU A 208 13.62 13.85 27.85
N GLY A 209 13.03 14.37 28.92
CA GLY A 209 12.57 15.77 28.99
C GLY A 209 11.25 16.06 28.30
N TYR A 210 10.56 15.08 27.68
CA TYR A 210 9.20 15.31 27.15
C TYR A 210 8.23 15.62 28.28
N ARG A 211 7.48 16.71 28.13
CA ARG A 211 6.45 17.13 29.09
C ARG A 211 5.07 16.90 28.51
N PHE A 212 4.17 16.36 29.32
CA PHE A 212 2.77 16.23 28.94
C PHE A 212 1.87 16.34 30.17
N TRP A 213 0.63 16.79 29.95
CA TRP A 213 -0.37 16.88 31.00
C TRP A 213 -0.94 15.51 31.31
N ARG A 214 -0.94 15.14 32.59
CA ARG A 214 -1.60 13.95 33.11
C ARG A 214 -2.64 14.38 34.13
N THR A 215 -3.84 13.85 34.00
CA THR A 215 -4.90 14.06 34.99
C THR A 215 -4.74 13.07 36.13
N ARG A 216 -4.67 13.55 37.39
CA ARG A 216 -4.58 12.68 38.57
C ARG A 216 -5.83 11.79 38.67
N GLY A 217 -5.64 10.51 39.01
CA GLY A 217 -6.72 9.53 39.13
C GLY A 217 -7.25 8.96 37.80
N TRP A 218 -6.77 9.44 36.65
CA TRP A 218 -7.14 8.85 35.35
C TRP A 218 -6.07 7.87 34.84
N LYS A 219 -6.53 6.70 34.39
CA LYS A 219 -5.70 5.79 33.61
C LYS A 219 -5.39 6.43 32.27
N GLN A 220 -4.11 6.64 31.98
CA GLN A 220 -3.66 7.20 30.73
C GLN A 220 -4.16 6.34 29.55
N PRO A 221 -4.80 6.93 28.52
CA PRO A 221 -5.15 6.19 27.33
C PRO A 221 -3.94 5.53 26.70
N VAL A 222 -4.06 4.25 26.33
CA VAL A 222 -2.96 3.43 25.79
C VAL A 222 -2.28 4.10 24.59
N TRP A 223 -3.04 4.80 23.74
CA TRP A 223 -2.50 5.48 22.57
C TRP A 223 -1.51 6.60 22.92
N ILE A 224 -1.68 7.32 24.04
CA ILE A 224 -0.74 8.35 24.49
C ILE A 224 0.56 7.68 24.92
N SER A 225 0.47 6.60 25.70
CA SER A 225 1.65 5.84 26.14
C SER A 225 2.40 5.24 24.94
N MET A 226 1.68 4.71 23.95
CA MET A 226 2.28 4.20 22.71
C MET A 226 2.93 5.32 21.89
N MET A 227 2.30 6.49 21.80
CA MET A 227 2.87 7.65 21.12
C MET A 227 4.16 8.11 21.79
N MET A 228 4.18 8.20 23.13
CA MET A 228 5.39 8.54 23.88
C MET A 228 6.48 7.49 23.70
N LYS A 229 6.15 6.20 23.85
CA LYS A 229 7.09 5.09 23.59
C LYS A 229 7.70 5.16 22.19
N LYS A 230 6.89 5.45 21.16
CA LYS A 230 7.38 5.63 19.78
C LYS A 230 8.35 6.81 19.66
N ARG A 231 8.03 7.96 20.27
CA ARG A 231 8.91 9.14 20.26
C ARG A 231 10.23 8.88 20.99
N ILE A 232 10.16 8.27 22.18
CA ILE A 232 11.33 7.86 22.98
C ILE A 232 12.21 6.90 22.17
N ALA A 233 11.62 5.85 21.57
CA ALA A 233 12.36 4.89 20.76
C ALA A 233 13.00 5.53 19.51
N GLN A 234 12.30 6.44 18.83
CA GLN A 234 12.86 7.19 17.70
C GLN A 234 14.03 8.08 18.13
N HIS A 235 13.94 8.72 19.29
CA HIS A 235 15.01 9.53 19.85
C HIS A 235 16.24 8.67 20.20
N GLN A 236 16.03 7.55 20.90
CA GLN A 236 17.11 6.62 21.23
C GLN A 236 17.79 6.06 19.98
N LYS A 237 17.01 5.71 18.95
CA LYS A 237 17.57 5.24 17.67
C LYS A 237 18.52 6.28 17.05
N LYS A 238 18.19 7.56 17.14
CA LYS A 238 19.04 8.65 16.62
C LYS A 238 20.29 8.85 17.46
N LEU A 239 20.19 8.81 18.78
CA LEU A 239 21.36 8.87 19.67
C LEU A 239 22.32 7.70 19.41
N ASN A 240 21.77 6.49 19.25
CA ASN A 240 22.58 5.31 18.91
C ASN A 240 23.27 5.49 17.55
N ARG A 241 22.57 5.99 16.53
CA ARG A 241 23.18 6.30 15.21
C ARG A 241 24.33 7.30 15.36
N PHE A 242 24.14 8.36 16.15
CA PHE A 242 25.17 9.37 16.39
C PHE A 242 26.43 8.74 17.02
N ARG A 243 26.27 7.89 18.04
CA ARG A 243 27.39 7.18 18.68
C ARG A 243 28.13 6.25 17.72
N VAL A 244 27.40 5.58 16.82
CA VAL A 244 28.01 4.73 15.79
C VAL A 244 28.85 5.57 14.81
N LEU A 245 28.34 6.72 14.36
CA LEU A 245 29.08 7.63 13.48
C LEU A 245 30.33 8.19 14.17
N GLU A 246 30.24 8.51 15.45
CA GLU A 246 31.38 8.96 16.27
C GLU A 246 32.47 7.89 16.36
N SER A 247 32.09 6.64 16.63
CA SER A 247 33.02 5.50 16.61
C SER A 247 33.63 5.26 15.23
N HIS A 248 32.86 5.39 14.14
CA HIS A 248 33.39 5.26 12.78
C HIS A 248 34.39 6.37 12.46
N LEU A 249 34.13 7.60 12.90
CA LEU A 249 35.02 8.73 12.71
C LEU A 249 36.35 8.51 13.45
N GLU A 250 36.30 7.96 14.67
CA GLU A 250 37.50 7.58 15.42
C GLU A 250 38.31 6.50 14.70
N MET A 251 37.66 5.46 14.17
CA MET A 251 38.33 4.42 13.39
C MET A 251 39.01 4.98 12.14
N ILE A 252 38.32 5.83 11.37
CA ILE A 252 38.90 6.44 10.16
C ILE A 252 40.12 7.29 10.50
N ARG A 253 40.08 8.07 11.59
CA ARG A 253 41.25 8.85 12.03
C ARG A 253 42.45 7.97 12.39
N VAL A 254 42.19 6.83 13.03
CA VAL A 254 43.24 5.85 13.35
C VAL A 254 43.80 5.25 12.05
N GLU A 255 42.94 4.84 11.12
CA GLU A 255 43.34 4.30 9.81
C GLU A 255 44.15 5.32 9.00
N GLU A 256 43.72 6.57 8.90
CA GLU A 256 44.48 7.65 8.26
C GLU A 256 45.87 7.82 8.87
N SER A 257 45.97 7.75 10.21
CA SER A 257 47.26 7.87 10.90
C SER A 257 48.19 6.69 10.62
N VAL A 258 47.64 5.50 10.41
CA VAL A 258 48.38 4.28 10.04
C VAL A 258 48.81 4.35 8.58
N MET A 259 47.92 4.77 7.68
CA MET A 259 48.20 4.87 6.25
C MET A 259 49.26 5.92 5.96
N LYS A 260 49.20 7.08 6.64
CA LYS A 260 50.26 8.11 6.57
C LYS A 260 51.65 7.59 6.97
N LYS A 261 51.73 6.56 7.81
CA LYS A 261 53.00 5.93 8.21
C LYS A 261 53.47 4.86 7.23
N LEU A 262 52.55 4.20 6.53
CA LEU A 262 52.85 3.11 5.59
C LEU A 262 53.24 3.64 4.21
N ASP A 263 52.40 4.49 3.62
CA ASP A 263 52.63 5.06 2.29
C ASP A 263 51.80 6.34 2.12
N ARG A 264 52.45 7.41 1.64
CA ARG A 264 51.82 8.72 1.48
C ARG A 264 50.78 8.73 0.36
N ASN A 265 50.99 7.95 -0.69
CA ASN A 265 50.10 7.93 -1.87
C ASN A 265 48.75 7.27 -1.55
N LEU A 266 48.76 6.24 -0.69
CA LEU A 266 47.55 5.56 -0.22
C LEU A 266 46.70 6.43 0.72
N SER A 267 47.27 7.49 1.29
CA SER A 267 46.53 8.42 2.16
C SER A 267 45.59 9.34 1.36
N GLU A 268 45.86 9.60 0.09
CA GLU A 268 45.06 10.52 -0.74
C GLU A 268 43.70 9.88 -1.10
N ASP A 269 43.64 8.56 -1.27
CA ASP A 269 42.41 7.82 -1.60
C ASP A 269 41.38 7.79 -0.46
N ILE A 270 41.82 8.02 0.78
CA ILE A 270 40.98 8.01 1.99
C ILE A 270 40.50 9.43 2.35
N GLU A 271 41.07 10.46 1.73
CA GLU A 271 40.76 11.86 2.02
C GLU A 271 39.31 12.19 1.62
N GLY A 272 38.52 12.68 2.58
CA GLY A 272 37.12 13.10 2.38
C GLY A 272 36.03 12.13 2.87
N PHE A 273 36.39 10.93 3.35
CA PHE A 273 35.41 10.07 4.04
C PHE A 273 34.98 10.64 5.40
N ASP A 274 35.91 11.30 6.09
CA ASP A 274 35.68 12.03 7.34
C ASP A 274 34.64 13.15 7.15
N ASP A 275 34.71 13.90 6.06
CA ASP A 275 33.78 14.98 5.71
C ASP A 275 32.34 14.49 5.57
N LEU A 276 32.14 13.31 4.97
CA LEU A 276 30.82 12.69 4.84
C LEU A 276 30.24 12.34 6.21
N ILE A 277 31.06 11.76 7.10
CA ILE A 277 30.63 11.41 8.46
C ILE A 277 30.36 12.67 9.28
N VAL A 278 31.24 13.67 9.22
CA VAL A 278 31.08 14.96 9.91
C VAL A 278 29.81 15.66 9.44
N LYS A 279 29.51 15.63 8.14
CA LYS A 279 28.26 16.18 7.59
C LYS A 279 27.03 15.46 8.16
N GLU A 280 27.03 14.13 8.19
CA GLU A 280 25.94 13.35 8.77
C GLU A 280 25.79 13.58 10.30
N MET A 281 26.90 13.72 11.01
CA MET A 281 26.91 14.08 12.43
C MET A 281 26.35 15.49 12.66
N LYS A 282 26.70 16.47 11.83
CA LYS A 282 26.15 17.84 11.88
C LYS A 282 24.63 17.84 11.69
N GLU A 283 24.11 17.04 10.77
CA GLU A 283 22.67 16.88 10.57
C GLU A 283 21.97 16.27 11.80
N SER A 284 22.59 15.24 12.38
CA SER A 284 22.11 14.59 13.60
C SER A 284 22.11 15.54 14.80
N ARG A 285 23.16 16.36 14.95
CA ARG A 285 23.28 17.38 16.00
C ARG A 285 22.27 18.52 15.84
N LYS A 286 22.10 19.06 14.62
CA LYS A 286 21.06 20.06 14.32
C LYS A 286 19.67 19.60 14.73
N PHE A 287 19.36 18.32 14.56
CA PHE A 287 18.09 17.75 15.01
C PHE A 287 17.98 17.74 16.55
N HIS A 288 19.03 17.33 17.25
CA HIS A 288 19.10 17.34 18.71
C HIS A 288 18.93 18.76 19.27
N ASP A 289 19.64 19.74 18.71
CA ASP A 289 19.57 21.14 19.14
C ASP A 289 18.19 21.74 18.90
N ARG A 290 17.54 21.42 17.76
CA ARG A 290 16.15 21.84 17.51
C ARG A 290 15.20 21.28 18.55
N MET A 291 15.42 20.04 19.00
CA MET A 291 14.61 19.43 20.05
C MET A 291 14.83 20.10 21.42
N ILE A 292 16.08 20.36 21.80
CA ILE A 292 16.40 21.12 23.02
C ILE A 292 15.79 22.52 22.96
N LYS A 293 15.89 23.21 21.81
CA LYS A 293 15.28 24.54 21.62
C LYS A 293 13.76 24.49 21.77
N LEU A 294 13.08 23.49 21.20
CA LEU A 294 11.64 23.31 21.41
C LEU A 294 11.29 23.05 22.88
N GLN A 295 12.14 22.35 23.62
CA GLN A 295 11.98 22.17 25.06
C GLN A 295 12.16 23.49 25.83
N SER A 296 13.17 24.29 25.49
CA SER A 296 13.41 25.60 26.12
C SER A 296 12.30 26.63 25.84
N ARG A 297 11.73 26.65 24.63
CA ARG A 297 10.57 27.51 24.33
C ARG A 297 9.34 27.10 25.13
N SER A 298 9.13 25.79 25.28
CA SER A 298 8.08 25.30 26.18
C SER A 298 8.37 25.55 27.67
N LEU A 299 9.58 25.94 28.06
CA LEU A 299 9.86 26.38 29.43
C LEU A 299 9.45 27.84 29.63
N ILE A 300 9.76 28.70 28.66
CA ILE A 300 9.46 30.14 28.68
C ILE A 300 7.95 30.40 28.60
N ASP A 301 7.22 29.72 27.70
CA ASP A 301 5.75 29.88 27.58
C ASP A 301 4.96 29.37 28.81
N ASN A 302 5.62 28.78 29.81
CA ASN A 302 4.99 28.33 31.05
C ASN A 302 5.40 29.18 32.27
N GLY A 303 6.18 30.25 32.09
CA GLY A 303 6.58 31.16 33.16
C GLY A 303 5.54 32.22 33.54
N ASP A 304 4.53 32.47 32.69
CA ASP A 304 3.64 33.65 32.81
C ASP A 304 2.18 33.33 33.18
N PHE A 305 1.88 32.18 33.78
CA PHE A 305 0.49 31.85 34.16
C PHE A 305 0.27 31.46 35.64
N ASP A 306 1.24 31.74 36.51
CA ASP A 306 1.03 31.73 37.96
C ASP A 306 1.09 33.17 38.50
N THR A 307 0.06 33.96 38.18
CA THR A 307 -0.32 35.12 38.98
C THR A 307 -1.83 35.04 39.25
N ASP A 308 -2.13 34.84 40.53
CA ASP A 308 -3.41 35.01 41.23
C ASP A 308 -4.58 34.08 40.88
N LYS A 309 -4.73 33.04 41.70
CA LYS A 309 -5.99 32.73 42.42
C LYS A 309 -5.83 31.68 43.51
#